data_AF-A0A660S2W6-F1
#
_entry.id   AF-A0A660S2W6-F1
#
_cell.length_a   1.000
_cell.length_b   1.000
_cell.length_c   1.000
_cell.angle_alpha   90.00
_cell.angle_beta   90.00
_cell.angle_gamma   90.00
#
_symmetry.space_group_name_H-M   'P 1'
#
loop_
_entity.id
_entity.type
_entity.pdbx_description
1 polymer ?
#
loop_
_entity_poly.entity_id
_entity_poly.type
_entity_poly.pdbx_seq_one_letter_code
_entity_poly.pdbx_strand_id
1 'polypeptide(L)'
;PLDECLNQHFFLKKNIQQKLISILNEKGLEAFLDKISGKLTLEMEILKDWFKKQALNFTQKDLNPSQEQKIRQKFGNKTFISILKCIPPPKPSNLSLDTTIEDTLNWIEEEYLPFFIWTREHEQYELTEPYVNQFQQWLLSCYEKLIHSEHSSVNIFKVFQKILRKYERVLYIIVDGLSYWFLILSLLPDLKIDMLRTYFCLAPSITSINKPCLLSGKLPQDIEVNHYTLAEELGDVVSNDSKETLGSFAKRQFNLGIYFVNSFDELLHKPYSYAILKKELEHKLNGLFKEISLLKDVFVVITGDHGFTILPKKEDNLVALSDLRGEVSHCRVLKPPNVTEISGCVKMDKYLSCAYLIASGYKYLESFPKGATHGGLSPEEMTIPLLTISSSPEIFKPLEFRIKGEIWKKEIKPVELLIENPNKSNIIVEDLSVEFLKFQQRVRILKHGTNRIAAEFDARNIEKSEVVVRIWYKVRYRGKMHERETNLSFKLRSLMEAEWEDIFDV
;
A
#
# COMPACT_ATOMS: atom_id res chain seq x y z
N PRO A 1 20.16 -11.30 -35.67
CA PRO A 1 20.31 -11.92 -37.01
C PRO A 1 19.09 -11.73 -37.95
N LEU A 2 17.90 -12.26 -37.61
CA LEU A 2 16.73 -12.15 -38.50
C LEU A 2 16.20 -10.72 -38.60
N ASP A 3 16.04 -10.02 -37.47
CA ASP A 3 15.63 -8.61 -37.48
C ASP A 3 16.66 -7.70 -38.16
N GLU A 4 17.96 -7.97 -37.99
CA GLU A 4 19.04 -7.21 -38.66
C GLU A 4 19.01 -7.39 -40.17
N CYS A 5 18.84 -8.63 -40.64
CA CYS A 5 18.66 -8.95 -42.06
C CYS A 5 17.41 -8.25 -42.62
N LEU A 6 16.29 -8.31 -41.91
CA LEU A 6 15.05 -7.67 -42.34
C LEU A 6 15.19 -6.14 -42.40
N ASN A 7 15.93 -5.53 -41.47
CA ASN A 7 16.19 -4.10 -41.45
C ASN A 7 17.13 -3.65 -42.59
N GLN A 8 18.00 -4.51 -43.10
CA GLN A 8 18.81 -4.23 -44.29
C GLN A 8 18.00 -4.29 -45.60
N HIS A 9 16.81 -4.89 -45.58
CA HIS A 9 15.94 -5.05 -46.76
C HIS A 9 14.59 -4.34 -46.62
N PHE A 10 14.61 -3.00 -46.70
CA PHE A 10 13.43 -2.13 -46.51
C PHE A 10 12.18 -2.57 -47.28
N PHE A 11 12.29 -2.87 -48.57
CA PHE A 11 11.14 -3.30 -49.39
C PHE A 11 10.55 -4.64 -48.93
N LEU A 12 11.40 -5.59 -48.55
CA LEU A 12 10.95 -6.89 -48.03
C LEU A 12 10.21 -6.71 -46.70
N LYS A 13 10.76 -5.90 -45.78
CA LYS A 13 10.12 -5.54 -44.51
C LYS A 13 8.74 -4.94 -44.73
N LYS A 14 8.62 -3.97 -45.64
CA LYS A 14 7.35 -3.32 -45.97
C LYS A 14 6.31 -4.29 -46.53
N ASN A 15 6.72 -5.18 -47.45
CA ASN A 15 5.82 -6.18 -48.03
C ASN A 15 5.32 -7.19 -46.99
N ILE A 16 6.20 -7.67 -46.11
CA ILE A 16 5.82 -8.57 -45.01
C ILE A 16 4.85 -7.84 -44.06
N GLN A 17 5.17 -6.61 -43.69
CA GLN A 17 4.32 -5.80 -42.82
C GLN A 17 2.91 -5.61 -43.42
N GLN A 18 2.80 -5.20 -44.68
CA GLN A 18 1.52 -5.01 -45.36
C GLN A 18 0.70 -6.30 -45.42
N LYS A 19 1.35 -7.43 -45.76
CA LYS A 19 0.69 -8.74 -45.81
C LYS A 19 0.17 -9.18 -44.45
N LEU A 20 0.97 -9.02 -43.40
CA LEU A 20 0.59 -9.36 -42.03
C LEU A 20 -0.55 -8.47 -41.51
N ILE A 21 -0.52 -7.17 -41.79
CA ILE A 21 -1.61 -6.24 -41.47
C ILE A 21 -2.90 -6.64 -42.19
N SER A 22 -2.83 -6.97 -43.48
CA SER A 22 -3.99 -7.44 -44.26
C SER A 22 -4.58 -8.72 -43.67
N ILE A 23 -3.76 -9.71 -43.31
CA ILE A 23 -4.24 -10.93 -42.62
C ILE A 23 -4.98 -10.58 -41.33
N LEU A 24 -4.41 -9.70 -40.51
CA LEU A 24 -4.97 -9.36 -39.20
C LEU A 24 -6.28 -8.57 -39.31
N ASN A 25 -6.39 -7.67 -40.30
CA ASN A 25 -7.60 -6.89 -40.55
C ASN A 25 -8.71 -7.69 -41.25
N GLU A 26 -8.37 -8.55 -42.21
CA GLU A 26 -9.35 -9.27 -43.04
C GLU A 26 -9.75 -10.63 -42.46
N LYS A 27 -8.80 -11.33 -41.81
CA LYS A 27 -8.97 -12.71 -41.34
C LYS A 27 -8.92 -12.83 -39.81
N GLY A 28 -8.60 -11.75 -39.10
CA GLY A 28 -8.61 -11.68 -37.65
C GLY A 28 -7.36 -12.25 -36.96
N LEU A 29 -7.39 -12.18 -35.62
CA LEU A 29 -6.26 -12.52 -34.74
C LEU A 29 -5.81 -13.97 -34.87
N GLU A 30 -6.74 -14.91 -34.95
CA GLU A 30 -6.42 -16.35 -35.03
C GLU A 30 -5.59 -16.67 -36.28
N ALA A 31 -6.03 -16.20 -37.44
CA ALA A 31 -5.34 -16.41 -38.71
C ALA A 31 -3.97 -15.73 -38.73
N PHE A 32 -3.82 -14.59 -38.08
CA PHE A 32 -2.53 -13.92 -37.92
C PHE A 32 -1.58 -14.75 -37.06
N LEU A 33 -2.04 -15.20 -35.88
CA LEU A 33 -1.24 -16.02 -34.96
C LEU A 33 -0.76 -17.30 -35.64
N ASP A 34 -1.60 -17.95 -36.44
CA ASP A 34 -1.23 -19.15 -37.20
C ASP A 34 -0.17 -18.91 -38.28
N LYS A 35 -0.02 -17.66 -38.76
CA LYS A 35 0.91 -17.30 -39.83
C LYS A 35 2.25 -16.75 -39.36
N ILE A 36 2.29 -16.13 -38.18
CA ILE A 36 3.52 -15.54 -37.65
C ILE A 36 4.43 -16.57 -36.99
N SER A 37 5.72 -16.29 -36.99
CA SER A 37 6.73 -17.13 -36.33
C SER A 37 6.88 -16.84 -34.83
N GLY A 38 6.62 -15.60 -34.41
CA GLY A 38 6.92 -15.10 -33.06
C GLY A 38 8.36 -14.63 -32.88
N LYS A 39 9.21 -14.73 -33.93
CA LYS A 39 10.65 -14.50 -33.85
C LYS A 39 11.08 -13.11 -34.33
N LEU A 40 10.19 -12.37 -34.98
CA LEU A 40 10.50 -11.05 -35.53
C LEU A 40 9.91 -9.95 -34.65
N THR A 41 10.70 -8.90 -34.39
CA THR A 41 10.22 -7.72 -33.65
C THR A 41 9.04 -7.06 -34.38
N LEU A 42 9.07 -7.06 -35.70
CA LEU A 42 7.99 -6.55 -36.56
C LEU A 42 6.63 -7.25 -36.31
N GLU A 43 6.62 -8.58 -36.11
CA GLU A 43 5.37 -9.32 -35.87
C GLU A 43 4.71 -8.86 -34.57
N MET A 44 5.51 -8.63 -33.52
CA MET A 44 5.04 -8.10 -32.24
C MET A 44 4.53 -6.66 -32.38
N GLU A 45 5.26 -5.79 -33.11
CA GLU A 45 4.85 -4.40 -33.33
C GLU A 45 3.50 -4.31 -34.05
N ILE A 46 3.31 -5.10 -35.13
CA ILE A 46 2.04 -5.18 -35.86
C ILE A 46 0.90 -5.60 -34.93
N LEU A 47 1.13 -6.62 -34.10
CA LEU A 47 0.12 -7.11 -33.17
C LEU A 47 -0.26 -6.04 -32.12
N LYS A 48 0.73 -5.35 -31.55
CA LYS A 48 0.51 -4.26 -30.59
C LYS A 48 -0.25 -3.08 -31.23
N ASP A 49 0.14 -2.68 -32.43
CA ASP A 49 -0.50 -1.59 -33.16
C ASP A 49 -1.94 -1.93 -33.53
N TRP A 50 -2.22 -3.19 -33.87
CA TRP A 50 -3.58 -3.64 -34.14
C TRP A 50 -4.45 -3.60 -32.89
N PHE A 51 -3.97 -4.11 -31.75
CA PHE A 51 -4.72 -4.03 -30.49
C PHE A 51 -5.04 -2.58 -30.11
N LYS A 52 -4.08 -1.66 -30.25
CA LYS A 52 -4.31 -0.23 -30.03
C LYS A 52 -5.42 0.33 -30.94
N LYS A 53 -5.41 -0.03 -32.23
CA LYS A 53 -6.45 0.40 -33.20
C LYS A 53 -7.82 -0.22 -32.92
N GLN A 54 -7.85 -1.43 -32.34
CA GLN A 54 -9.09 -2.13 -32.01
C GLN A 54 -9.61 -1.83 -30.61
N ALA A 55 -8.98 -0.93 -29.84
CA ALA A 55 -9.30 -0.74 -28.44
C ALA A 55 -10.78 -0.38 -28.13
N LEU A 56 -11.51 0.17 -29.10
CA LEU A 56 -12.95 0.43 -28.92
C LEU A 56 -13.81 -0.84 -29.00
N ASN A 57 -13.33 -1.87 -29.70
CA ASN A 57 -14.07 -3.07 -30.12
C ASN A 57 -13.47 -4.39 -29.60
N PHE A 58 -12.26 -4.36 -29.04
CA PHE A 58 -11.55 -5.54 -28.56
C PHE A 58 -10.92 -5.26 -27.20
N THR A 59 -11.29 -6.05 -26.21
CA THR A 59 -10.83 -5.98 -24.81
C THR A 59 -10.14 -7.28 -24.40
N GLN A 60 -9.55 -7.30 -23.21
CA GLN A 60 -8.91 -8.50 -22.67
C GLN A 60 -9.89 -9.67 -22.50
N LYS A 61 -11.20 -9.42 -22.32
CA LYS A 61 -12.23 -10.48 -22.26
C LYS A 61 -12.47 -11.18 -23.62
N ASP A 62 -12.12 -10.51 -24.72
CA ASP A 62 -12.30 -11.06 -26.07
C ASP A 62 -11.15 -11.99 -26.48
N LEU A 63 -10.05 -11.98 -25.70
CA LEU A 63 -8.91 -12.87 -25.91
C LEU A 63 -9.22 -14.25 -25.32
N ASN A 64 -9.38 -15.26 -26.17
CA ASN A 64 -9.69 -16.61 -25.69
C ASN A 64 -8.41 -17.36 -25.21
N PRO A 65 -8.55 -18.43 -24.39
CA PRO A 65 -7.40 -19.16 -23.85
C PRO A 65 -6.46 -19.74 -24.91
N SER A 66 -6.97 -20.14 -26.08
CA SER A 66 -6.15 -20.65 -27.20
C SER A 66 -5.27 -19.55 -27.77
N GLN A 67 -5.81 -18.35 -27.97
CA GLN A 67 -5.07 -17.17 -28.44
C GLN A 67 -4.00 -16.75 -27.43
N GLU A 68 -4.33 -16.71 -26.15
CA GLU A 68 -3.34 -16.45 -25.09
C GLU A 68 -2.18 -17.44 -25.14
N GLN A 69 -2.50 -18.73 -25.21
CA GLN A 69 -1.50 -19.78 -25.27
C GLN A 69 -0.61 -19.64 -26.51
N LYS A 70 -1.19 -19.33 -27.68
CA LYS A 70 -0.44 -19.10 -28.93
C LYS A 70 0.48 -17.89 -28.82
N ILE A 71 0.02 -16.77 -28.24
CA ILE A 71 0.86 -15.58 -28.03
C ILE A 71 2.01 -15.91 -27.07
N ARG A 72 1.75 -16.61 -25.96
CA ARG A 72 2.79 -17.03 -25.00
C ARG A 72 3.81 -17.97 -25.64
N GLN A 73 3.36 -18.94 -26.44
CA GLN A 73 4.25 -19.88 -27.14
C GLN A 73 5.13 -19.17 -28.17
N LYS A 74 4.59 -18.17 -28.87
CA LYS A 74 5.30 -17.44 -29.94
C LYS A 74 6.27 -16.41 -29.40
N PHE A 75 5.88 -15.64 -28.39
CA PHE A 75 6.62 -14.47 -27.92
C PHE A 75 7.21 -14.60 -26.51
N GLY A 76 6.82 -15.63 -25.75
CA GLY A 76 7.20 -15.83 -24.34
C GLY A 76 6.36 -15.01 -23.35
N ASN A 77 6.41 -15.40 -22.07
CA ASN A 77 5.58 -14.81 -21.01
C ASN A 77 5.84 -13.30 -20.78
N LYS A 78 7.10 -12.87 -20.78
CA LYS A 78 7.44 -11.45 -20.58
C LYS A 78 6.84 -10.57 -21.69
N THR A 79 6.93 -11.03 -22.92
CA THR A 79 6.39 -10.31 -24.09
C THR A 79 4.87 -10.34 -24.11
N PHE A 80 4.27 -11.49 -23.77
CA PHE A 80 2.83 -11.60 -23.60
C PHE A 80 2.28 -10.56 -22.62
N ILE A 81 2.92 -10.37 -21.45
CA ILE A 81 2.54 -9.31 -20.50
C ILE A 81 2.62 -7.93 -21.16
N SER A 82 3.65 -7.66 -21.98
CA SER A 82 3.76 -6.39 -22.71
C SER A 82 2.70 -6.20 -23.79
N ILE A 83 2.19 -7.29 -24.38
CA ILE A 83 1.13 -7.28 -25.38
C ILE A 83 -0.22 -7.06 -24.68
N LEU A 84 -0.48 -7.73 -23.56
CA LEU A 84 -1.69 -7.54 -22.77
C LEU A 84 -1.87 -6.08 -22.34
N LYS A 85 -0.79 -5.36 -22.02
CA LYS A 85 -0.85 -3.92 -21.71
C LYS A 85 -1.36 -3.06 -22.87
N CYS A 86 -1.27 -3.53 -24.10
CA CYS A 86 -1.82 -2.84 -25.28
C CYS A 86 -3.31 -3.15 -25.52
N ILE A 87 -3.88 -4.13 -24.82
CA ILE A 87 -5.29 -4.51 -24.93
C ILE A 87 -6.05 -3.83 -23.78
N PRO A 88 -7.12 -3.07 -24.06
CA PRO A 88 -7.88 -2.43 -23.00
C PRO A 88 -8.48 -3.50 -22.06
N PRO A 89 -8.46 -3.25 -20.75
CA PRO A 89 -9.30 -3.99 -19.83
C PRO A 89 -10.77 -3.93 -20.27
N PRO A 90 -11.61 -4.83 -19.76
CA PRO A 90 -13.05 -4.74 -19.95
C PRO A 90 -13.56 -3.34 -19.62
N LYS A 91 -14.48 -2.84 -20.46
CA LYS A 91 -15.19 -1.60 -20.14
C LYS A 91 -15.96 -1.80 -18.82
N PRO A 92 -15.99 -0.79 -17.94
CA PRO A 92 -16.76 -0.89 -16.71
C PRO A 92 -18.24 -1.13 -17.01
N SER A 93 -18.88 -1.90 -16.14
CA SER A 93 -20.34 -2.02 -16.11
C SER A 93 -20.98 -0.67 -15.74
N ASN A 94 -22.25 -0.50 -16.08
CA ASN A 94 -22.98 0.72 -15.68
C ASN A 94 -23.22 0.71 -14.18
N LEU A 95 -22.91 1.82 -13.51
CA LEU A 95 -23.11 1.99 -12.09
C LEU A 95 -24.56 2.45 -11.81
N SER A 96 -25.30 1.67 -11.03
CA SER A 96 -26.66 2.02 -10.61
C SER A 96 -26.64 3.02 -9.45
N LEU A 97 -27.66 3.87 -9.36
CA LEU A 97 -27.83 4.78 -8.21
C LEU A 97 -28.10 4.04 -6.89
N ASP A 98 -28.61 2.81 -6.96
CA ASP A 98 -28.91 1.97 -5.80
C ASP A 98 -27.73 1.08 -5.37
N THR A 99 -26.59 1.15 -6.07
CA THR A 99 -25.39 0.38 -5.73
C THR A 99 -24.89 0.76 -4.34
N THR A 100 -24.50 -0.23 -3.53
CA THR A 100 -23.99 0.01 -2.17
C THR A 100 -22.60 0.66 -2.21
N ILE A 101 -22.17 1.29 -1.12
CA ILE A 101 -20.85 1.90 -1.02
C ILE A 101 -19.73 0.88 -1.25
N GLU A 102 -19.88 -0.33 -0.71
CA GLU A 102 -18.90 -1.41 -0.86
C GLU A 102 -18.86 -1.95 -2.30
N ASP A 103 -20.02 -2.17 -2.91
CA ASP A 103 -20.10 -2.58 -4.32
C ASP A 103 -19.53 -1.50 -5.26
N THR A 104 -19.73 -0.21 -4.93
CA THR A 104 -19.12 0.88 -5.70
C THR A 104 -17.61 0.90 -5.55
N LEU A 105 -17.05 0.65 -4.35
CA LEU A 105 -15.59 0.50 -4.22
C LEU A 105 -15.08 -0.68 -5.04
N ASN A 106 -15.75 -1.83 -5.00
CA ASN A 106 -15.38 -2.99 -5.83
C ASN A 106 -15.43 -2.64 -7.33
N TRP A 107 -16.47 -1.93 -7.78
CA TRP A 107 -16.56 -1.45 -9.16
C TRP A 107 -15.42 -0.48 -9.51
N ILE A 108 -15.04 0.42 -8.59
CA ILE A 108 -13.91 1.34 -8.79
C ILE A 108 -12.61 0.54 -8.96
N GLU A 109 -12.34 -0.39 -8.05
CA GLU A 109 -11.06 -1.11 -7.98
C GLU A 109 -10.90 -2.15 -9.10
N GLU A 110 -11.93 -2.93 -9.39
CA GLU A 110 -11.85 -4.08 -10.29
C GLU A 110 -12.22 -3.74 -11.74
N GLU A 111 -13.00 -2.67 -11.96
CA GLU A 111 -13.49 -2.32 -13.29
C GLU A 111 -13.02 -0.95 -13.76
N TYR A 112 -13.37 0.12 -13.03
CA TYR A 112 -13.12 1.49 -13.47
C TYR A 112 -11.64 1.85 -13.49
N LEU A 113 -10.90 1.67 -12.40
CA LEU A 113 -9.49 2.09 -12.31
C LEU A 113 -8.59 1.36 -13.30
N PRO A 114 -8.68 0.03 -13.50
CA PRO A 114 -7.92 -0.64 -14.55
C PRO A 114 -8.17 -0.04 -15.93
N PHE A 115 -9.45 0.19 -16.27
CA PHE A 115 -9.83 0.82 -17.54
C PHE A 115 -9.32 2.27 -17.63
N PHE A 116 -9.49 3.06 -16.57
CA PHE A 116 -9.00 4.43 -16.47
C PHE A 116 -7.49 4.52 -16.71
N ILE A 117 -6.69 3.71 -16.00
CA ILE A 117 -5.23 3.67 -16.14
C ILE A 117 -4.86 3.39 -17.60
N TRP A 118 -5.50 2.39 -18.21
CA TRP A 118 -5.27 2.04 -19.59
C TRP A 118 -5.59 3.22 -20.53
N THR A 119 -6.71 3.93 -20.32
CA THR A 119 -7.06 5.10 -21.14
C THR A 119 -6.04 6.22 -21.03
N ARG A 120 -5.46 6.45 -19.85
CA ARG A 120 -4.43 7.48 -19.65
C ARG A 120 -3.12 7.10 -20.33
N GLU A 121 -2.72 5.82 -20.28
CA GLU A 121 -1.53 5.31 -20.97
C GLU A 121 -1.63 5.37 -22.51
N HIS A 122 -2.85 5.42 -23.04
CA HIS A 122 -3.12 5.41 -24.48
C HIS A 122 -3.76 6.70 -25.00
N GLU A 123 -3.79 7.76 -24.17
CA GLU A 123 -4.36 9.07 -24.51
C GLU A 123 -5.83 9.01 -24.99
N GLN A 124 -6.60 8.03 -24.50
CA GLN A 124 -8.02 7.81 -24.78
C GLN A 124 -8.92 8.34 -23.65
N TYR A 125 -8.62 9.54 -23.17
CA TYR A 125 -9.17 10.11 -21.92
C TYR A 125 -10.70 10.03 -21.84
N GLU A 126 -11.37 10.29 -22.96
CA GLU A 126 -12.82 10.46 -23.06
C GLU A 126 -13.62 9.18 -22.88
N LEU A 127 -12.99 8.01 -23.05
CA LEU A 127 -13.70 6.74 -22.90
C LEU A 127 -14.20 6.50 -21.47
N THR A 128 -13.65 7.22 -20.50
CA THR A 128 -14.06 7.15 -19.09
C THR A 128 -15.16 8.14 -18.70
N GLU A 129 -15.45 9.15 -19.54
CA GLU A 129 -16.37 10.23 -19.21
C GLU A 129 -17.79 9.75 -18.85
N PRO A 130 -18.42 8.78 -19.57
CA PRO A 130 -19.74 8.27 -19.18
C PRO A 130 -19.75 7.67 -17.77
N TYR A 131 -18.68 6.97 -17.38
CA TYR A 131 -18.57 6.31 -16.09
C TYR A 131 -18.29 7.31 -14.96
N VAL A 132 -17.51 8.36 -15.22
CA VAL A 132 -17.34 9.47 -14.29
C VAL A 132 -18.66 10.17 -14.01
N ASN A 133 -19.47 10.40 -15.04
CA ASN A 133 -20.79 11.01 -14.88
C ASN A 133 -21.74 10.11 -14.07
N GLN A 134 -21.74 8.79 -14.31
CA GLN A 134 -22.52 7.83 -13.51
C GLN A 134 -22.07 7.81 -12.04
N PHE A 135 -20.76 7.74 -11.80
CA PHE A 135 -20.21 7.80 -10.44
C PHE A 135 -20.56 9.11 -9.73
N GLN A 136 -20.46 10.25 -10.41
CA GLN A 136 -20.82 11.53 -9.83
C GLN A 136 -22.30 11.56 -9.42
N GLN A 137 -23.21 11.04 -10.26
CA GLN A 137 -24.64 10.97 -9.93
C GLN A 137 -24.89 10.05 -8.73
N TRP A 138 -24.24 8.88 -8.70
CA TRP A 138 -24.30 7.95 -7.56
C TRP A 138 -23.75 8.60 -6.28
N LEU A 139 -22.60 9.26 -6.36
CA LEU A 139 -21.96 9.92 -5.23
C LEU A 139 -22.91 10.96 -4.63
N LEU A 140 -23.53 11.79 -5.46
CA LEU A 140 -24.46 12.82 -5.00
C LEU A 140 -25.75 12.23 -4.42
N SER A 141 -26.25 11.11 -4.94
CA SER A 141 -27.46 10.45 -4.42
C SER A 141 -27.22 9.80 -3.05
N CYS A 142 -25.98 9.36 -2.76
CA CYS A 142 -25.65 8.64 -1.54
C CYS A 142 -24.71 9.41 -0.59
N TYR A 143 -24.32 10.65 -0.91
CA TYR A 143 -23.22 11.38 -0.24
C TYR A 143 -23.36 11.43 1.28
N GLU A 144 -24.57 11.73 1.78
CA GLU A 144 -24.86 11.77 3.22
C GLU A 144 -24.61 10.42 3.90
N LYS A 145 -25.03 9.31 3.28
CA LYS A 145 -24.75 7.97 3.79
C LYS A 145 -23.25 7.68 3.74
N LEU A 146 -22.58 8.10 2.66
CA LEU A 146 -21.15 7.86 2.45
C LEU A 146 -20.29 8.54 3.52
N ILE A 147 -20.51 9.82 3.82
CA ILE A 147 -19.67 10.54 4.79
C ILE A 147 -19.75 9.96 6.21
N HIS A 148 -20.86 9.29 6.55
CA HIS A 148 -21.07 8.61 7.83
C HIS A 148 -20.69 7.12 7.80
N SER A 149 -20.40 6.56 6.63
CA SER A 149 -20.00 5.15 6.46
C SER A 149 -18.56 4.90 6.90
N GLU A 150 -18.22 3.65 7.19
CA GLU A 150 -16.85 3.26 7.54
C GLU A 150 -15.80 3.51 6.43
N HIS A 151 -16.25 3.71 5.19
CA HIS A 151 -15.40 4.01 4.03
C HIS A 151 -15.11 5.50 3.83
N SER A 152 -15.67 6.39 4.66
CA SER A 152 -15.32 7.82 4.64
C SER A 152 -13.93 8.07 5.23
N SER A 153 -13.17 8.96 4.62
CA SER A 153 -11.88 9.47 5.11
C SER A 153 -11.95 9.98 6.56
N VAL A 154 -13.09 10.52 7.00
CA VAL A 154 -13.33 10.94 8.38
C VAL A 154 -13.14 9.77 9.37
N ASN A 155 -13.49 8.55 8.95
CA ASN A 155 -13.34 7.35 9.77
C ASN A 155 -11.91 6.78 9.78
N ILE A 156 -11.01 7.26 8.93
CA ILE A 156 -9.57 6.92 9.01
C ILE A 156 -9.02 7.31 10.38
N PHE A 157 -9.45 8.45 10.94
CA PHE A 157 -9.03 8.89 12.26
C PHE A 157 -9.36 7.86 13.36
N LYS A 158 -10.51 7.18 13.28
CA LYS A 158 -10.87 6.11 14.25
C LYS A 158 -9.95 4.89 14.11
N VAL A 159 -9.57 4.53 12.88
CA VAL A 159 -8.61 3.45 12.63
C VAL A 159 -7.23 3.85 13.18
N PHE A 160 -6.82 5.09 12.94
CA PHE A 160 -5.59 5.66 13.46
C PHE A 160 -5.55 5.68 15.00
N GLN A 161 -6.64 6.08 15.68
CA GLN A 161 -6.72 6.02 17.14
C GLN A 161 -6.56 4.59 17.69
N LYS A 162 -7.09 3.57 17.01
CA LYS A 162 -6.89 2.16 17.40
C LYS A 162 -5.42 1.75 17.25
N ILE A 163 -4.73 2.25 16.23
CA ILE A 163 -3.30 2.02 16.01
C ILE A 163 -2.47 2.67 17.13
N LEU A 164 -2.75 3.93 17.49
CA LEU A 164 -2.06 4.64 18.57
C LEU A 164 -2.13 3.90 19.92
N ARG A 165 -3.24 3.21 20.21
CA ARG A 165 -3.38 2.41 21.44
C ARG A 165 -2.54 1.13 21.44
N LYS A 166 -2.13 0.66 20.27
CA LYS A 166 -1.47 -0.64 20.08
C LYS A 166 0.05 -0.52 19.94
N TYR A 167 0.54 0.61 19.46
CA TYR A 167 1.96 0.80 19.16
C TYR A 167 2.50 2.02 19.90
N GLU A 168 3.66 1.87 20.52
CA GLU A 168 4.30 2.95 21.29
C GLU A 168 4.83 4.06 20.38
N ARG A 169 5.21 3.73 19.14
CA ARG A 169 5.81 4.67 18.20
C ARG A 169 5.15 4.57 16.83
N VAL A 170 4.39 5.60 16.48
CA VAL A 170 3.60 5.69 15.25
C VAL A 170 4.04 6.90 14.45
N LEU A 171 4.25 6.68 13.15
CA LEU A 171 4.54 7.72 12.17
C LEU A 171 3.36 7.82 11.21
N TYR A 172 2.63 8.94 11.27
CA TYR A 172 1.50 9.22 10.39
C TYR A 172 1.94 10.11 9.24
N ILE A 173 1.99 9.54 8.05
CA ILE A 173 2.41 10.19 6.81
C ILE A 173 1.17 10.54 6.00
N ILE A 174 0.98 11.82 5.70
CA ILE A 174 -0.10 12.31 4.85
C ILE A 174 0.53 12.83 3.56
N VAL A 175 0.24 12.17 2.45
CA VAL A 175 0.78 12.52 1.12
C VAL A 175 -0.28 13.32 0.38
N ASP A 176 0.04 14.59 0.08
CA ASP A 176 -0.87 15.51 -0.60
C ASP A 176 -1.13 15.04 -2.04
N GLY A 177 -2.39 14.76 -2.39
CA GLY A 177 -2.75 14.27 -3.73
C GLY A 177 -2.44 12.78 -3.98
N LEU A 178 -2.23 11.95 -2.95
CA LEU A 178 -2.04 10.51 -3.15
C LEU A 178 -3.36 9.78 -3.43
N SER A 179 -3.61 9.46 -4.70
CA SER A 179 -4.73 8.61 -5.11
C SER A 179 -4.48 7.12 -4.89
N TYR A 180 -5.54 6.35 -4.62
CA TYR A 180 -5.46 4.89 -4.47
C TYR A 180 -4.91 4.20 -5.72
N TRP A 181 -5.36 4.59 -6.91
CA TRP A 181 -4.94 3.96 -8.16
C TRP A 181 -3.44 4.14 -8.44
N PHE A 182 -2.88 5.28 -8.03
CA PHE A 182 -1.48 5.55 -8.25
C PHE A 182 -0.60 4.74 -7.30
N LEU A 183 -1.08 4.58 -6.06
CA LEU A 183 -0.43 3.73 -5.07
C LEU A 183 -0.36 2.27 -5.55
N ILE A 184 -1.47 1.68 -5.99
CA ILE A 184 -1.49 0.26 -6.44
C ILE A 184 -0.56 0.01 -7.63
N LEU A 185 -0.36 0.98 -8.53
CA LEU A 185 0.61 0.88 -9.63
C LEU A 185 2.06 0.92 -9.15
N SER A 186 2.31 1.61 -8.03
CA SER A 186 3.65 1.96 -7.56
C SER A 186 4.13 1.13 -6.36
N LEU A 187 3.27 0.30 -5.78
CA LEU A 187 3.63 -0.52 -4.62
C LEU A 187 4.74 -1.52 -4.99
N LEU A 188 5.93 -1.26 -4.44
CA LEU A 188 7.10 -2.10 -4.60
C LEU A 188 6.90 -3.46 -3.89
N PRO A 189 7.42 -4.56 -4.46
CA PRO A 189 7.35 -5.90 -3.86
C PRO A 189 8.11 -6.04 -2.52
N ASP A 190 8.90 -5.03 -2.12
CA ASP A 190 9.83 -5.12 -0.98
C ASP A 190 9.28 -4.56 0.35
N LEU A 191 8.06 -4.00 0.36
CA LEU A 191 7.43 -3.51 1.59
C LEU A 191 6.50 -4.56 2.19
N LYS A 192 6.70 -4.84 3.48
CA LYS A 192 5.74 -5.62 4.25
C LYS A 192 4.53 -4.77 4.60
N ILE A 193 3.55 -4.78 3.71
CA ILE A 193 2.26 -4.12 3.90
C ILE A 193 1.43 -4.96 4.88
N ASP A 194 1.04 -4.37 6.01
CA ASP A 194 0.15 -5.03 6.98
C ASP A 194 -1.33 -4.88 6.59
N MET A 195 -1.68 -3.74 5.99
CA MET A 195 -3.03 -3.43 5.54
C MET A 195 -2.96 -2.40 4.42
N LEU A 196 -3.75 -2.63 3.36
CA LEU A 196 -4.11 -1.65 2.35
C LEU A 196 -5.63 -1.63 2.25
N ARG A 197 -6.24 -0.45 2.36
CA ARG A 197 -7.68 -0.25 2.20
C ARG A 197 -7.96 1.04 1.45
N THR A 198 -9.05 1.06 0.70
CA THR A 198 -9.54 2.24 -0.02
C THR A 198 -10.60 2.96 0.81
N TYR A 199 -10.54 4.30 0.78
CA TYR A 199 -11.51 5.18 1.40
C TYR A 199 -11.93 6.26 0.40
N PHE A 200 -13.10 6.82 0.61
CA PHE A 200 -13.54 8.03 -0.07
C PHE A 200 -13.10 9.27 0.71
N CYS A 201 -12.43 10.20 0.04
CA CYS A 201 -12.27 11.55 0.57
C CYS A 201 -13.62 12.30 0.50
N LEU A 202 -13.68 13.48 1.12
CA LEU A 202 -14.83 14.37 1.07
C LEU A 202 -14.81 15.24 -0.18
N ALA A 203 -16.00 15.63 -0.64
CA ALA A 203 -16.21 16.60 -1.69
C ALA A 203 -16.25 18.03 -1.12
N PRO A 204 -15.63 19.03 -1.78
CA PRO A 204 -14.70 18.88 -2.90
C PRO A 204 -13.39 18.18 -2.49
N SER A 205 -12.76 17.46 -3.43
CA SER A 205 -11.50 16.73 -3.24
C SER A 205 -10.28 17.68 -3.20
N ILE A 206 -10.29 18.62 -2.25
CA ILE A 206 -9.23 19.60 -2.03
C ILE A 206 -8.62 19.46 -0.63
N THR A 207 -7.36 19.85 -0.50
CA THR A 207 -6.55 19.81 0.72
C THR A 207 -7.21 20.51 1.91
N SER A 208 -7.78 21.70 1.69
CA SER A 208 -8.36 22.53 2.75
C SER A 208 -9.60 21.91 3.40
N ILE A 209 -10.24 20.94 2.74
CA ILE A 209 -11.36 20.16 3.28
C ILE A 209 -10.85 18.87 3.90
N ASN A 210 -9.98 18.13 3.22
CA ASN A 210 -9.71 16.74 3.56
C ASN A 210 -8.63 16.55 4.63
N LYS A 211 -7.50 17.28 4.58
CA LYS A 211 -6.44 17.14 5.61
C LYS A 211 -6.94 17.41 7.04
N PRO A 212 -7.73 18.48 7.29
CA PRO A 212 -8.26 18.71 8.63
C PRO A 212 -9.17 17.57 9.12
N CYS A 213 -9.96 16.96 8.24
CA CYS A 213 -10.83 15.84 8.59
C CYS A 213 -10.04 14.59 8.97
N LEU A 214 -8.95 14.28 8.26
CA LEU A 214 -8.06 13.17 8.58
C LEU A 214 -7.43 13.29 9.98
N LEU A 215 -7.10 14.52 10.40
CA LEU A 215 -6.42 14.80 11.66
C LEU A 215 -7.37 14.94 12.85
N SER A 216 -8.64 15.24 12.63
CA SER A 216 -9.62 15.48 13.69
C SER A 216 -10.68 14.40 13.81
N GLY A 217 -10.94 13.65 12.73
CA GLY A 217 -12.10 12.76 12.62
C GLY A 217 -13.45 13.48 12.65
N LYS A 218 -13.46 14.80 12.37
CA LYS A 218 -14.65 15.65 12.32
C LYS A 218 -15.01 16.01 10.87
N LEU A 219 -16.24 16.49 10.67
CA LEU A 219 -16.67 17.03 9.39
C LEU A 219 -16.16 18.48 9.21
N PRO A 220 -16.01 18.96 7.97
CA PRO A 220 -15.42 20.28 7.69
C PRO A 220 -16.12 21.46 8.38
N GLN A 221 -17.44 21.40 8.52
CA GLN A 221 -18.22 22.44 9.22
C GLN A 221 -17.90 22.55 10.73
N ASP A 222 -17.36 21.49 11.34
CA ASP A 222 -17.04 21.42 12.78
C ASP A 222 -15.55 21.70 13.06
N ILE A 223 -14.83 22.23 12.06
CA ILE A 223 -13.40 22.50 12.12
C ILE A 223 -13.15 23.98 11.83
N GLU A 224 -12.59 24.68 12.82
CA GLU A 224 -12.32 26.12 12.74
C GLU A 224 -10.85 26.46 12.47
N VAL A 225 -9.96 25.50 12.67
CA VAL A 225 -8.50 25.67 12.56
C VAL A 225 -7.93 24.93 11.35
N ASN A 226 -6.74 25.34 10.90
CA ASN A 226 -6.08 24.69 9.77
C ASN A 226 -5.45 23.33 10.17
N HIS A 227 -5.07 22.54 9.16
CA HIS A 227 -4.52 21.20 9.37
C HIS A 227 -3.16 21.18 10.07
N TYR A 228 -2.32 22.22 9.98
CA TYR A 228 -1.06 22.27 10.71
C TYR A 228 -1.31 22.42 12.21
N THR A 229 -2.23 23.31 12.61
CA THR A 229 -2.63 23.46 14.00
C THR A 229 -3.20 22.17 14.57
N LEU A 230 -4.08 21.48 13.84
CA LEU A 230 -4.60 20.17 14.26
C LEU A 230 -3.49 19.11 14.39
N ALA A 231 -2.50 19.13 13.49
CA ALA A 231 -1.38 18.21 13.58
C ALA A 231 -0.49 18.50 14.80
N GLU A 232 -0.24 19.77 15.11
CA GLU A 232 0.54 20.19 16.28
C GLU A 232 -0.17 19.89 17.60
N GLU A 233 -1.50 19.96 17.63
CA GLU A 233 -2.31 19.53 18.77
C GLU A 233 -2.35 18.01 18.95
N LEU A 234 -2.28 17.26 17.84
CA LEU A 234 -2.41 15.81 17.83
C LEU A 234 -1.07 15.08 18.06
N GLY A 235 0.00 15.51 17.38
CA GLY A 235 1.29 14.82 17.35
C GLY A 235 2.34 15.44 18.27
N ASP A 236 3.27 14.63 18.76
CA ASP A 236 4.40 15.11 19.57
C ASP A 236 5.36 15.96 18.73
N VAL A 237 5.51 15.59 17.45
CA VAL A 237 6.34 16.28 16.48
C VAL A 237 5.65 16.30 15.12
N VAL A 238 5.74 17.44 14.42
CA VAL A 238 5.14 17.66 13.10
C VAL A 238 6.20 18.21 12.16
N SER A 239 6.26 17.69 10.93
CA SER A 239 7.14 18.24 9.90
C SER A 239 6.60 17.97 8.50
N ASN A 240 7.34 18.42 7.49
CA ASN A 240 7.05 18.15 6.09
C ASN A 240 8.32 18.01 5.26
N ASP A 241 8.15 17.51 4.03
CA ASP A 241 9.25 17.21 3.12
C ASP A 241 9.93 18.41 2.46
N SER A 242 9.45 19.63 2.74
CA SER A 242 10.19 20.87 2.41
C SER A 242 11.19 21.28 3.49
N LYS A 243 10.99 20.81 4.74
CA LYS A 243 11.80 21.19 5.90
C LYS A 243 12.91 20.20 6.21
N GLU A 244 12.66 18.90 6.05
CA GLU A 244 13.64 17.84 6.29
C GLU A 244 13.27 16.56 5.52
N THR A 245 14.14 15.54 5.56
CA THR A 245 13.83 14.22 5.03
C THR A 245 13.09 13.36 6.05
N LEU A 246 12.36 12.33 5.60
CA LEU A 246 11.64 11.42 6.48
C LEU A 246 12.61 10.69 7.42
N GLY A 247 13.76 10.25 6.90
CA GLY A 247 14.80 9.60 7.68
C GLY A 247 15.42 10.49 8.76
N SER A 248 15.48 11.81 8.56
CA SER A 248 15.88 12.79 9.59
C SER A 248 14.80 12.93 10.65
N PHE A 249 13.55 13.15 10.21
CA PHE A 249 12.39 13.30 11.08
C PHE A 249 12.21 12.08 12.00
N ALA A 250 12.33 10.87 11.43
CA ALA A 250 12.15 9.62 12.14
C ALA A 250 13.27 9.29 13.15
N LYS A 251 14.32 10.12 13.29
CA LYS A 251 15.30 10.00 14.39
C LYS A 251 14.86 10.73 15.66
N ARG A 252 13.86 11.61 15.57
CA ARG A 252 13.33 12.35 16.72
C ARG A 252 12.61 11.40 17.68
N GLN A 253 12.57 11.78 18.95
CA GLN A 253 11.82 11.08 19.97
C GLN A 253 10.34 11.51 19.89
N PHE A 254 9.46 10.55 19.66
CA PHE A 254 8.01 10.74 19.62
C PHE A 254 7.31 9.40 19.87
N ASN A 255 6.11 9.47 20.43
CA ASN A 255 5.13 8.40 20.37
C ASN A 255 4.28 8.55 19.10
N LEU A 256 3.95 9.78 18.72
CA LEU A 256 3.29 10.13 17.46
C LEU A 256 4.04 11.24 16.71
N GLY A 257 4.60 10.90 15.55
CA GLY A 257 5.12 11.86 14.58
C GLY A 257 4.16 12.01 13.40
N ILE A 258 3.88 13.24 12.98
CA ILE A 258 3.08 13.54 11.79
C ILE A 258 3.99 14.16 10.72
N TYR A 259 3.96 13.60 9.50
CA TYR A 259 4.82 14.03 8.42
C TYR A 259 4.03 14.26 7.13
N PHE A 260 4.03 15.48 6.63
CA PHE A 260 3.38 15.82 5.37
C PHE A 260 4.33 15.68 4.18
N VAL A 261 3.86 15.05 3.11
CA VAL A 261 4.56 14.99 1.82
C VAL A 261 3.80 15.90 0.85
N ASN A 262 4.05 17.21 0.95
CA ASN A 262 3.32 18.20 0.16
C ASN A 262 3.86 18.34 -1.27
N SER A 263 5.15 18.05 -1.46
CA SER A 263 5.74 18.17 -2.80
C SER A 263 5.22 17.13 -3.81
N PHE A 264 4.40 16.16 -3.36
CA PHE A 264 3.71 15.23 -4.26
C PHE A 264 2.65 15.97 -5.09
N ASP A 265 1.77 16.77 -4.46
CA ASP A 265 0.79 17.60 -5.18
C ASP A 265 1.47 18.69 -6.04
N GLU A 266 2.57 19.27 -5.56
CA GLU A 266 3.37 20.22 -6.37
C GLU A 266 3.85 19.61 -7.70
N LEU A 267 4.13 18.30 -7.74
CA LEU A 267 4.47 17.59 -8.98
C LEU A 267 3.24 17.40 -9.88
N LEU A 268 2.05 17.19 -9.32
CA LEU A 268 0.79 17.01 -10.07
C LEU A 268 0.48 18.23 -10.95
N HIS A 269 0.66 19.43 -10.41
CA HIS A 269 0.34 20.68 -11.13
C HIS A 269 1.39 21.08 -12.17
N LYS A 270 2.52 20.36 -12.28
CA LYS A 270 3.52 20.63 -13.32
C LYS A 270 2.96 20.30 -14.71
N PRO A 271 3.31 21.08 -15.74
CA PRO A 271 2.80 20.91 -17.11
C PRO A 271 3.47 19.73 -17.84
N TYR A 272 3.51 18.57 -17.20
CA TYR A 272 4.08 17.35 -17.74
C TYR A 272 3.06 16.57 -18.56
N SER A 273 3.56 15.85 -19.58
CA SER A 273 2.77 14.78 -20.17
C SER A 273 2.53 13.68 -19.13
N TYR A 274 1.48 12.87 -19.33
CA TYR A 274 1.15 11.80 -18.40
C TYR A 274 2.34 10.85 -18.15
N ALA A 275 3.08 10.48 -19.19
CA ALA A 275 4.23 9.59 -19.08
C ALA A 275 5.36 10.18 -18.20
N ILE A 276 5.63 11.49 -18.33
CA ILE A 276 6.64 12.17 -17.51
C ILE A 276 6.13 12.29 -16.07
N LEU A 277 4.88 12.74 -15.89
CA LEU A 277 4.27 12.89 -14.57
C LEU A 277 4.28 11.56 -13.80
N LYS A 278 3.82 10.48 -14.42
CA LYS A 278 3.82 9.13 -13.83
C LYS A 278 5.21 8.75 -13.33
N LYS A 279 6.25 8.95 -14.14
CA LYS A 279 7.64 8.63 -13.78
C LYS A 279 8.15 9.46 -12.60
N GLU A 280 7.85 10.76 -12.56
CA GLU A 280 8.26 11.65 -11.47
C GLU A 280 7.57 11.29 -10.15
N LEU A 281 6.26 11.03 -10.20
CA LEU A 281 5.49 10.57 -9.04
C LEU A 281 5.96 9.19 -8.55
N GLU A 282 6.24 8.25 -9.47
CA GLU A 282 6.79 6.94 -9.13
C GLU A 282 8.15 7.09 -8.45
N HIS A 283 9.02 7.96 -8.98
CA HIS A 283 10.32 8.23 -8.39
C HIS A 283 10.19 8.80 -6.96
N LYS A 284 9.31 9.78 -6.76
CA LYS A 284 9.05 10.39 -5.45
C LYS A 284 8.51 9.36 -4.45
N LEU A 285 7.51 8.57 -4.85
CA LEU A 285 6.88 7.57 -4.00
C LEU A 285 7.84 6.41 -3.67
N ASN A 286 8.64 5.96 -4.63
CA ASN A 286 9.68 4.97 -4.41
C ASN A 286 10.78 5.48 -3.47
N GLY A 287 11.15 6.76 -3.57
CA GLY A 287 12.05 7.42 -2.63
C GLY A 287 11.51 7.40 -1.21
N LEU A 288 10.24 7.77 -1.04
CA LEU A 288 9.54 7.72 0.25
C LEU A 288 9.54 6.29 0.83
N PHE A 289 9.16 5.30 0.03
CA PHE A 289 9.14 3.90 0.47
C PHE A 289 10.51 3.33 0.80
N LYS A 290 11.56 3.76 0.10
CA LYS A 290 12.93 3.42 0.44
C LYS A 290 13.35 4.02 1.78
N GLU A 291 12.94 5.25 2.11
CA GLU A 291 13.20 5.81 3.44
C GLU A 291 12.43 5.05 4.52
N ILE A 292 11.18 4.69 4.25
CA ILE A 292 10.32 3.91 5.17
C ILE A 292 10.90 2.53 5.46
N SER A 293 11.44 1.83 4.46
CA SER A 293 12.03 0.51 4.65
C SER A 293 13.29 0.50 5.52
N LEU A 294 13.93 1.67 5.68
CA LEU A 294 15.08 1.86 6.57
C LEU A 294 14.67 2.20 8.01
N LEU A 295 13.40 2.49 8.26
CA LEU A 295 12.90 2.79 9.60
C LEU A 295 12.85 1.53 10.46
N LYS A 296 13.32 1.66 11.69
CA LYS A 296 13.31 0.60 12.69
C LYS A 296 12.41 0.99 13.85
N ASP A 297 11.64 0.02 14.33
CA ASP A 297 10.81 0.17 15.53
C ASP A 297 9.78 1.32 15.43
N VAL A 298 9.23 1.52 14.23
CA VAL A 298 8.18 2.50 13.95
C VAL A 298 7.03 1.79 13.23
N PHE A 299 5.81 2.02 13.68
CA PHE A 299 4.62 1.64 12.93
C PHE A 299 4.24 2.81 12.01
N VAL A 300 4.21 2.58 10.71
CA VAL A 300 3.96 3.64 9.72
C VAL A 300 2.53 3.53 9.20
N VAL A 301 1.82 4.65 9.22
CA VAL A 301 0.49 4.83 8.63
C VAL A 301 0.63 5.84 7.50
N ILE A 302 0.18 5.52 6.31
CA ILE A 302 0.26 6.37 5.12
C ILE A 302 -1.14 6.54 4.55
N THR A 303 -1.52 7.77 4.23
CA THR A 303 -2.78 8.06 3.54
C THR A 303 -2.63 9.25 2.60
N GLY A 304 -3.58 9.40 1.68
CA GLY A 304 -3.79 10.61 0.90
C GLY A 304 -4.93 11.45 1.47
N ASP A 305 -4.94 12.74 1.20
CA ASP A 305 -6.08 13.62 1.50
C ASP A 305 -7.09 13.66 0.34
N HIS A 306 -6.60 13.64 -0.89
CA HIS A 306 -7.38 13.45 -2.10
C HIS A 306 -6.58 12.70 -3.16
N GLY A 307 -7.27 12.25 -4.20
CA GLY A 307 -6.64 11.79 -5.43
C GLY A 307 -6.47 12.89 -6.46
N PHE A 308 -6.24 12.51 -7.70
CA PHE A 308 -6.09 13.43 -8.82
C PHE A 308 -6.52 12.78 -10.14
N THR A 309 -6.79 13.62 -11.12
CA THR A 309 -7.11 13.22 -12.49
C THR A 309 -6.31 14.02 -13.51
N ILE A 310 -6.31 13.53 -14.74
CA ILE A 310 -5.82 14.25 -15.92
C ILE A 310 -7.00 14.36 -16.87
N LEU A 311 -7.36 15.60 -17.21
CA LEU A 311 -8.53 15.90 -18.00
C LEU A 311 -8.17 16.06 -19.49
N PRO A 312 -9.06 15.66 -20.41
CA PRO A 312 -8.91 15.98 -21.82
C PRO A 312 -9.01 17.50 -22.04
N LYS A 313 -8.12 18.05 -22.87
CA LYS A 313 -8.11 19.49 -23.22
C LYS A 313 -9.11 19.76 -24.35
N LYS A 314 -10.38 20.01 -24.00
CA LYS A 314 -11.47 20.33 -24.94
C LYS A 314 -12.14 21.64 -24.60
N GLU A 315 -12.35 22.51 -25.58
CA GLU A 315 -13.04 23.79 -25.35
C GLU A 315 -14.44 23.58 -24.75
N ASP A 316 -15.17 22.54 -25.18
CA ASP A 316 -16.50 22.21 -24.66
C ASP A 316 -16.54 21.84 -23.16
N ASN A 317 -15.38 21.50 -22.58
CA ASN A 317 -15.25 21.22 -21.15
C ASN A 317 -15.02 22.49 -20.33
N LEU A 318 -14.76 23.63 -20.96
CA LEU A 318 -14.52 24.90 -20.29
C LEU A 318 -15.85 25.52 -19.85
N VAL A 319 -15.98 25.78 -18.55
CA VAL A 319 -17.11 26.51 -17.97
C VAL A 319 -16.66 27.93 -17.69
N ALA A 320 -17.27 28.88 -18.38
CA ALA A 320 -17.09 30.31 -18.13
C ALA A 320 -17.95 30.75 -16.94
N LEU A 321 -17.35 31.52 -16.03
CA LEU A 321 -17.93 32.05 -14.80
C LEU A 321 -18.23 33.55 -14.92
N SER A 322 -18.59 34.02 -16.11
CA SER A 322 -18.58 35.43 -16.55
C SER A 322 -19.13 36.48 -15.57
N ASP A 323 -19.95 36.08 -14.59
CA ASP A 323 -20.61 36.97 -13.63
C ASP A 323 -20.40 36.57 -12.16
N LEU A 324 -19.55 35.57 -11.87
CA LEU A 324 -19.32 35.08 -10.52
C LEU A 324 -18.00 35.54 -9.96
N ARG A 325 -18.08 36.09 -8.75
CA ARG A 325 -16.92 36.45 -7.94
C ARG A 325 -16.51 35.26 -7.10
N GLY A 326 -15.21 35.04 -6.95
CA GLY A 326 -14.66 34.04 -6.05
C GLY A 326 -13.31 33.56 -6.52
N GLU A 327 -12.62 32.81 -5.66
CA GLU A 327 -11.34 32.22 -5.99
C GLU A 327 -11.57 30.85 -6.63
N VAL A 328 -11.09 30.70 -7.87
CA VAL A 328 -11.05 29.41 -8.55
C VAL A 328 -9.80 28.67 -8.09
N SER A 329 -10.00 27.50 -7.51
CA SER A 329 -8.96 26.61 -7.02
C SER A 329 -8.84 25.40 -7.95
N HIS A 330 -7.60 25.11 -8.36
CA HIS A 330 -7.24 23.96 -9.21
C HIS A 330 -8.11 23.82 -10.48
N CYS A 331 -8.59 24.92 -11.05
CA CYS A 331 -9.51 24.92 -12.23
C CYS A 331 -10.76 24.05 -12.06
N ARG A 332 -11.11 23.63 -10.84
CA ARG A 332 -12.20 22.65 -10.59
C ARG A 332 -13.21 23.16 -9.58
N VAL A 333 -12.79 24.02 -8.66
CA VAL A 333 -13.62 24.43 -7.53
C VAL A 333 -13.66 25.94 -7.46
N LEU A 334 -14.85 26.50 -7.31
CA LEU A 334 -15.07 27.91 -6.98
C LEU A 334 -15.72 27.97 -5.59
N LYS A 335 -15.23 28.86 -4.74
CA LYS A 335 -15.90 29.23 -3.48
C LYS A 335 -16.61 30.57 -3.66
N PRO A 336 -17.89 30.58 -4.09
CA PRO A 336 -18.60 31.83 -4.35
C PRO A 336 -19.15 32.46 -3.06
N PRO A 337 -19.30 33.79 -2.98
CA PRO A 337 -19.95 34.48 -1.87
C PRO A 337 -21.47 34.31 -1.88
N ASN A 338 -22.07 34.13 -3.07
CA ASN A 338 -23.51 33.86 -3.27
C ASN A 338 -23.66 32.71 -4.26
N VAL A 339 -24.48 31.72 -3.94
CA VAL A 339 -24.54 30.50 -4.76
C VAL A 339 -25.69 30.56 -5.74
N THR A 340 -25.36 30.57 -7.03
CA THR A 340 -26.28 30.32 -8.13
C THR A 340 -25.96 28.96 -8.76
N GLU A 341 -26.97 28.25 -9.24
CA GLU A 341 -26.74 27.08 -10.07
C GLU A 341 -26.09 27.50 -11.39
N ILE A 342 -25.01 26.81 -11.78
CA ILE A 342 -24.35 26.99 -13.07
C ILE A 342 -24.39 25.66 -13.81
N SER A 343 -24.78 25.70 -15.08
CA SER A 343 -24.66 24.54 -15.97
C SER A 343 -23.23 24.01 -16.00
N GLY A 344 -23.06 22.71 -15.78
CA GLY A 344 -21.75 22.07 -15.72
C GLY A 344 -21.03 22.18 -14.38
N CYS A 345 -21.67 22.72 -13.34
CA CYS A 345 -21.19 22.68 -11.97
C CYS A 345 -22.18 21.97 -11.05
N VAL A 346 -21.67 21.37 -9.99
CA VAL A 346 -22.44 20.85 -8.85
C VAL A 346 -22.23 21.80 -7.69
N LYS A 347 -23.34 22.23 -7.08
CA LYS A 347 -23.31 22.94 -5.80
C LYS A 347 -23.15 21.94 -4.66
N MET A 348 -22.20 22.20 -3.76
CA MET A 348 -22.04 21.47 -2.51
C MET A 348 -21.97 22.45 -1.34
N ASP A 349 -22.91 22.37 -0.41
CA ASP A 349 -22.99 23.20 0.79
C ASP A 349 -23.20 22.39 2.08
N LYS A 350 -23.72 21.17 1.96
CA LYS A 350 -23.91 20.26 3.09
C LYS A 350 -22.59 19.79 3.68
N TYR A 351 -22.50 19.80 5.01
CA TYR A 351 -21.34 19.32 5.78
C TYR A 351 -20.06 20.15 5.57
N LEU A 352 -20.18 21.33 4.97
CA LEU A 352 -19.09 22.26 4.70
C LEU A 352 -19.31 23.57 5.45
N SER A 353 -18.22 24.27 5.77
CA SER A 353 -18.29 25.59 6.42
C SER A 353 -18.84 26.70 5.51
N CYS A 354 -18.88 26.43 4.20
CA CYS A 354 -19.42 27.33 3.18
C CYS A 354 -19.78 26.51 1.92
N ALA A 355 -20.48 27.14 1.00
CA ALA A 355 -20.83 26.52 -0.26
C ALA A 355 -19.69 26.56 -1.28
N TYR A 356 -19.64 25.52 -2.11
CA TYR A 356 -18.70 25.35 -3.20
C TYR A 356 -19.45 25.03 -4.49
N LEU A 357 -18.91 25.49 -5.61
CA LEU A 357 -19.27 25.05 -6.94
C LEU A 357 -18.14 24.19 -7.50
N ILE A 358 -18.46 22.98 -7.90
CA ILE A 358 -17.51 21.96 -8.33
C ILE A 358 -17.79 21.64 -9.79
N ALA A 359 -16.78 21.71 -10.65
CA ALA A 359 -16.92 21.35 -12.06
C ALA A 359 -17.37 19.89 -12.21
N SER A 360 -18.41 19.66 -13.00
CA SER A 360 -18.98 18.32 -13.21
C SER A 360 -18.16 17.49 -14.19
N GLY A 361 -18.04 16.19 -13.93
CA GLY A 361 -17.38 15.27 -14.85
C GLY A 361 -15.96 15.72 -15.21
N TYR A 362 -15.69 15.86 -16.50
CA TYR A 362 -14.40 16.34 -17.04
C TYR A 362 -14.34 17.84 -17.33
N LYS A 363 -15.29 18.62 -16.83
CA LYS A 363 -15.29 20.08 -16.98
C LYS A 363 -14.22 20.76 -16.13
N TYR A 364 -13.88 21.99 -16.47
CA TYR A 364 -13.01 22.86 -15.68
C TYR A 364 -13.46 24.31 -15.79
N LEU A 365 -13.10 25.10 -14.78
CA LEU A 365 -13.52 26.49 -14.59
C LEU A 365 -12.44 27.43 -15.12
N GLU A 366 -12.84 28.39 -15.96
CA GLU A 366 -12.03 29.53 -16.49
C GLU A 366 -10.81 29.19 -17.35
N SER A 367 -10.09 28.11 -17.08
CA SER A 367 -8.88 27.77 -17.82
C SER A 367 -8.61 26.26 -17.87
N PHE A 368 -7.79 25.87 -18.84
CA PHE A 368 -7.32 24.49 -18.98
C PHE A 368 -6.33 24.14 -17.86
N PRO A 369 -6.48 22.98 -17.19
CA PRO A 369 -5.46 22.46 -16.31
C PRO A 369 -4.13 22.31 -17.05
N LYS A 370 -3.05 22.80 -16.44
CA LYS A 370 -1.70 22.71 -17.03
C LYS A 370 -1.13 21.30 -16.91
N GLY A 371 -1.40 20.62 -15.80
CA GLY A 371 -1.00 19.25 -15.50
C GLY A 371 -2.17 18.39 -15.03
N ALA A 372 -1.91 17.49 -14.09
CA ALA A 372 -2.98 16.85 -13.33
C ALA A 372 -3.71 17.89 -12.45
N THR A 373 -4.93 17.56 -12.07
CA THR A 373 -5.78 18.43 -11.27
C THR A 373 -6.58 17.63 -10.26
N HIS A 374 -7.15 18.31 -9.28
CA HIS A 374 -8.02 17.74 -8.26
C HIS A 374 -9.13 18.75 -7.88
N GLY A 375 -9.99 18.39 -6.93
CA GLY A 375 -11.11 19.20 -6.45
C GLY A 375 -12.46 18.80 -7.02
N GLY A 376 -12.47 17.93 -8.02
CA GLY A 376 -13.67 17.36 -8.61
C GLY A 376 -14.25 16.16 -7.87
N LEU A 377 -15.10 15.42 -8.59
CA LEU A 377 -15.90 14.30 -8.07
C LEU A 377 -15.67 13.00 -8.85
N SER A 378 -14.58 12.86 -9.60
CA SER A 378 -14.33 11.61 -10.32
C SER A 378 -13.85 10.50 -9.37
N PRO A 379 -13.99 9.21 -9.72
CA PRO A 379 -13.58 8.12 -8.85
C PRO A 379 -12.10 8.20 -8.45
N GLU A 380 -11.21 8.56 -9.39
CA GLU A 380 -9.77 8.69 -9.15
C GLU A 380 -9.38 9.89 -8.27
N GLU A 381 -10.21 10.95 -8.25
CA GLU A 381 -10.05 12.10 -7.34
C GLU A 381 -10.59 11.77 -5.94
N MET A 382 -11.68 11.01 -5.87
CA MET A 382 -12.43 10.74 -4.65
C MET A 382 -11.88 9.55 -3.84
N THR A 383 -11.05 8.68 -4.42
CA THR A 383 -10.52 7.49 -3.74
C THR A 383 -9.08 7.67 -3.27
N ILE A 384 -8.86 7.46 -1.97
CA ILE A 384 -7.57 7.59 -1.29
C ILE A 384 -7.20 6.27 -0.59
N PRO A 385 -5.90 5.97 -0.45
CA PRO A 385 -5.46 4.79 0.26
C PRO A 385 -5.32 5.04 1.76
N LEU A 386 -5.50 3.99 2.55
CA LEU A 386 -4.93 3.84 3.88
C LEU A 386 -4.02 2.62 3.89
N LEU A 387 -2.73 2.87 4.03
CA LEU A 387 -1.67 1.87 4.03
C LEU A 387 -1.01 1.84 5.41
N THR A 388 -0.86 0.66 6.00
CA THR A 388 -0.06 0.49 7.22
C THR A 388 1.09 -0.46 6.99
N ILE A 389 2.26 -0.08 7.49
CA ILE A 389 3.51 -0.83 7.37
C ILE A 389 4.09 -0.98 8.77
N SER A 390 4.31 -2.21 9.20
CA SER A 390 5.21 -2.47 10.31
C SER A 390 6.64 -2.59 9.79
N SER A 391 7.58 -1.82 10.34
CA SER A 391 8.97 -2.27 10.38
C SER A 391 8.91 -3.71 10.87
N SER A 392 9.37 -4.67 10.06
CA SER A 392 9.09 -6.09 10.28
C SER A 392 9.20 -6.40 11.78
N PRO A 393 8.09 -6.77 12.45
CA PRO A 393 8.15 -6.98 13.87
C PRO A 393 9.17 -8.09 14.01
N GLU A 394 10.28 -7.80 14.68
CA GLU A 394 11.29 -8.80 14.96
C GLU A 394 10.53 -9.97 15.59
N ILE A 395 10.39 -11.05 14.83
CA ILE A 395 9.53 -12.16 15.24
C ILE A 395 10.19 -12.70 16.48
N PHE A 396 9.41 -12.84 17.56
CA PHE A 396 9.92 -13.43 18.79
C PHE A 396 10.56 -14.78 18.45
N LYS A 397 11.88 -14.85 18.61
CA LYS A 397 12.66 -16.05 18.47
C LYS A 397 12.62 -16.77 19.82
N PRO A 398 12.26 -18.07 19.85
CA PRO A 398 12.23 -18.86 21.08
C PRO A 398 13.55 -18.77 21.84
N LEU A 399 13.47 -18.76 23.17
CA LEU A 399 14.65 -18.86 24.04
C LEU A 399 15.28 -20.25 23.92
N GLU A 400 16.61 -20.31 23.97
CA GLU A 400 17.33 -21.57 24.08
C GLU A 400 17.83 -21.76 25.52
N PHE A 401 17.83 -23.00 26.00
CA PHE A 401 18.17 -23.32 27.38
C PHE A 401 19.31 -24.34 27.41
N ARG A 402 20.21 -24.20 28.37
CA ARG A 402 21.25 -25.20 28.69
C ARG A 402 21.45 -25.24 30.20
N ILE A 403 21.74 -26.41 30.75
CA ILE A 403 22.12 -26.56 32.16
C ILE A 403 23.61 -26.85 32.20
N LYS A 404 24.35 -26.09 33.00
CA LYS A 404 25.79 -26.25 33.21
C LYS A 404 26.06 -26.62 34.67
N GLY A 405 26.85 -27.66 34.87
CA GLY A 405 27.17 -28.22 36.17
C GLY A 405 27.08 -29.74 36.14
N GLU A 406 27.56 -30.38 37.19
CA GLU A 406 27.45 -31.84 37.29
C GLU A 406 26.10 -32.22 37.91
N ILE A 407 25.44 -33.20 37.30
CA ILE A 407 24.16 -33.69 37.77
C ILE A 407 24.30 -35.18 38.04
N TRP A 408 24.10 -35.53 39.31
CA TRP A 408 24.30 -36.87 39.84
C TRP A 408 22.95 -37.45 40.25
N LYS A 409 22.74 -38.74 39.95
CA LYS A 409 21.53 -39.44 40.41
C LYS A 409 21.41 -39.37 41.94
N LYS A 410 20.19 -39.25 42.43
CA LYS A 410 19.84 -39.28 43.86
C LYS A 410 20.38 -38.10 44.69
N GLU A 411 20.92 -37.05 44.07
CA GLU A 411 21.48 -35.89 44.77
C GLU A 411 20.80 -34.56 44.40
N ILE A 412 21.02 -33.55 45.22
CA ILE A 412 20.77 -32.15 44.89
C ILE A 412 22.12 -31.49 44.59
N LYS A 413 22.27 -30.87 43.42
CA LYS A 413 23.52 -30.17 43.04
C LYS A 413 23.28 -28.74 42.63
N PRO A 414 24.18 -27.81 42.99
CA PRO A 414 24.16 -26.46 42.43
C PRO A 414 24.51 -26.53 40.94
N VAL A 415 23.74 -25.84 40.11
CA VAL A 415 23.92 -25.74 38.66
C VAL A 415 23.65 -24.31 38.18
N GLU A 416 24.09 -24.01 36.96
CA GLU A 416 23.73 -22.77 36.25
C GLU A 416 22.76 -23.10 35.11
N LEU A 417 21.59 -22.47 35.11
CA LEU A 417 20.72 -22.41 33.92
C LEU A 417 21.20 -21.27 33.02
N LEU A 418 21.62 -21.61 31.82
CA LEU A 418 21.97 -20.68 30.75
C LEU A 418 20.75 -20.49 29.85
N ILE A 419 20.26 -19.27 29.75
CA ILE A 419 19.15 -18.90 28.85
C ILE A 419 19.69 -17.97 27.77
N GLU A 420 19.69 -18.43 26.53
CA GLU A 420 20.05 -17.63 25.38
C GLU A 420 18.83 -16.84 24.90
N ASN A 421 18.99 -15.52 24.85
CA ASN A 421 18.02 -14.64 24.21
C ASN A 421 18.51 -14.23 22.81
N PRO A 422 18.02 -14.90 21.74
CA PRO A 422 18.41 -14.56 20.36
C PRO A 422 17.75 -13.28 19.83
N ASN A 423 16.87 -12.65 20.61
CA ASN A 423 16.17 -11.42 20.23
C ASN A 423 17.06 -10.21 20.57
N LYS A 424 17.08 -9.19 19.72
CA LYS A 424 17.91 -7.98 19.93
C LYS A 424 17.48 -7.14 21.14
N SER A 425 16.23 -7.28 21.58
CA SER A 425 15.68 -6.52 22.71
C SER A 425 15.62 -7.38 23.98
N ASN A 426 15.59 -6.70 25.14
CA ASN A 426 15.36 -7.37 26.41
C ASN A 426 13.98 -8.02 26.46
N ILE A 427 13.87 -9.13 27.18
CA ILE A 427 12.62 -9.86 27.40
C ILE A 427 12.25 -9.77 28.87
N ILE A 428 10.98 -9.47 29.15
CA ILE A 428 10.45 -9.54 30.52
C ILE A 428 9.93 -10.96 30.75
N VAL A 429 10.43 -11.62 31.79
CA VAL A 429 9.99 -12.96 32.19
C VAL A 429 8.86 -12.82 33.19
N GLU A 430 7.66 -13.22 32.78
CA GLU A 430 6.48 -13.20 33.64
C GLU A 430 6.46 -14.48 34.49
N ASP A 431 6.74 -15.61 33.83
CA ASP A 431 6.81 -16.92 34.44
C ASP A 431 7.85 -17.82 33.75
N LEU A 432 8.50 -18.67 34.53
CA LEU A 432 9.51 -19.63 34.10
C LEU A 432 9.47 -20.83 35.05
N SER A 433 9.09 -21.98 34.52
CA SER A 433 9.10 -23.26 35.21
C SER A 433 10.05 -24.20 34.50
N VAL A 434 11.01 -24.75 35.24
CA VAL A 434 11.91 -25.78 34.74
C VAL A 434 11.84 -26.96 35.68
N GLU A 435 11.51 -28.13 35.15
CA GLU A 435 11.38 -29.35 35.92
C GLU A 435 12.68 -29.68 36.66
N PHE A 436 12.55 -30.15 37.91
CA PHE A 436 13.67 -30.47 38.83
C PHE A 436 14.58 -29.29 39.24
N LEU A 437 14.36 -28.08 38.74
CA LEU A 437 15.18 -26.92 39.08
C LEU A 437 14.52 -26.01 40.13
N LYS A 438 15.27 -25.66 41.18
CA LYS A 438 14.90 -24.64 42.17
C LYS A 438 15.76 -23.40 41.98
N PHE A 439 15.14 -22.30 41.59
CA PHE A 439 15.85 -21.04 41.38
C PHE A 439 16.17 -20.34 42.71
N GLN A 440 17.40 -19.87 42.86
CA GLN A 440 17.79 -19.06 44.01
C GLN A 440 17.21 -17.62 43.94
N GLN A 441 16.89 -17.16 42.73
CA GLN A 441 16.33 -15.83 42.47
C GLN A 441 15.32 -15.86 41.33
N ARG A 442 14.32 -14.97 41.39
CA ARG A 442 13.32 -14.82 40.32
C ARG A 442 13.94 -14.09 39.13
N VAL A 443 13.88 -14.72 37.96
CA VAL A 443 14.26 -14.10 36.69
C VAL A 443 13.17 -13.12 36.29
N ARG A 444 13.52 -11.84 36.10
CA ARG A 444 12.57 -10.81 35.66
C ARG A 444 12.88 -10.27 34.27
N ILE A 445 14.16 -10.18 33.91
CA ILE A 445 14.60 -9.60 32.64
C ILE A 445 15.73 -10.48 32.07
N LEU A 446 15.59 -10.86 30.82
CA LEU A 446 16.65 -11.51 30.03
C LEU A 446 17.21 -10.49 29.03
N LYS A 447 18.52 -10.22 29.14
CA LYS A 447 19.24 -9.36 28.18
C LYS A 447 19.50 -10.13 26.88
N HIS A 448 19.77 -9.42 25.79
CA HIS A 448 20.25 -10.06 24.55
C HIS A 448 21.52 -10.88 24.83
N GLY A 449 21.60 -12.08 24.24
CA GLY A 449 22.70 -13.03 24.46
C GLY A 449 22.46 -13.99 25.63
N THR A 450 23.54 -14.52 26.19
CA THR A 450 23.49 -15.52 27.27
C THR A 450 23.22 -14.90 28.64
N ASN A 451 22.17 -15.37 29.32
CA ASN A 451 21.84 -15.03 30.70
C ASN A 451 22.13 -16.23 31.61
N ARG A 452 22.76 -16.00 32.77
CA ARG A 452 23.13 -17.06 33.72
C ARG A 452 22.30 -16.95 34.99
N ILE A 453 21.72 -18.06 35.42
CA ILE A 453 20.85 -18.11 36.60
C ILE A 453 21.30 -19.27 37.48
N ALA A 454 21.69 -18.96 38.71
CA ALA A 454 22.02 -19.97 39.71
C ALA A 454 20.75 -20.73 40.17
N ALA A 455 20.85 -22.05 40.23
CA ALA A 455 19.76 -22.93 40.61
C ALA A 455 20.29 -24.21 41.26
N GLU A 456 19.39 -24.99 41.84
CA GLU A 456 19.67 -26.34 42.34
C GLU A 456 18.89 -27.36 41.54
N PHE A 457 19.56 -28.40 41.06
CA PHE A 457 18.93 -29.51 40.37
C PHE A 457 18.64 -30.65 41.35
N ASP A 458 17.37 -31.02 41.53
CA ASP A 458 16.89 -32.05 42.46
C ASP A 458 16.66 -33.38 41.72
N ALA A 459 17.67 -34.24 41.69
CA ALA A 459 17.63 -35.53 41.00
C ALA A 459 17.24 -36.70 41.93
N ARG A 460 16.73 -36.43 43.14
CA ARG A 460 16.49 -37.46 44.17
C ARG A 460 15.52 -38.56 43.75
N ASN A 461 14.52 -38.19 42.95
CA ASN A 461 13.44 -39.08 42.52
C ASN A 461 13.58 -39.58 41.08
N ILE A 462 14.77 -39.41 40.48
CA ILE A 462 15.00 -39.79 39.08
C ILE A 462 15.71 -41.15 39.02
N GLU A 463 15.03 -42.16 38.48
CA GLU A 463 15.58 -43.51 38.35
C GLU A 463 16.37 -43.73 37.06
N LYS A 464 15.92 -43.12 35.96
CA LYS A 464 16.49 -43.28 34.62
C LYS A 464 17.85 -42.56 34.48
N SER A 465 18.75 -43.11 33.68
CA SER A 465 20.04 -42.47 33.34
C SER A 465 19.88 -41.34 32.34
N GLU A 466 18.82 -41.34 31.54
CA GLU A 466 18.48 -40.23 30.64
C GLU A 466 17.23 -39.53 31.16
N VAL A 467 17.31 -38.19 31.22
CA VAL A 467 16.24 -37.34 31.73
C VAL A 467 15.86 -36.33 30.68
N VAL A 468 14.56 -36.19 30.46
CA VAL A 468 13.99 -35.10 29.70
C VAL A 468 13.41 -34.09 30.68
N VAL A 469 14.00 -32.91 30.73
CA VAL A 469 13.56 -31.80 31.56
C VAL A 469 12.62 -30.92 30.75
N ARG A 470 11.37 -30.80 31.22
CA ARG A 470 10.40 -29.88 30.61
C ARG A 470 10.63 -28.46 31.09
N ILE A 471 10.59 -27.52 30.14
CA ILE A 471 10.75 -26.10 30.36
C ILE A 471 9.53 -25.40 29.80
N TRP A 472 8.79 -24.72 30.66
CA TRP A 472 7.69 -23.85 30.26
C TRP A 472 8.03 -22.42 30.64
N TYR A 473 7.76 -21.47 29.73
CA TYR A 473 7.98 -20.07 30.00
C TYR A 473 6.90 -19.18 29.38
N LYS A 474 6.60 -18.11 30.10
CA LYS A 474 5.72 -17.01 29.70
C LYS A 474 6.49 -15.71 29.77
N VAL A 475 6.60 -15.05 28.63
CA VAL A 475 7.43 -13.85 28.49
C VAL A 475 6.68 -12.74 27.76
N ARG A 476 7.05 -11.50 28.06
CA ARG A 476 6.60 -10.31 27.35
C ARG A 476 7.73 -9.76 26.50
N TYR A 477 7.51 -9.73 25.19
CA TYR A 477 8.42 -9.16 24.21
C TYR A 477 7.71 -8.07 23.41
N ARG A 478 8.20 -6.82 23.51
CA ARG A 478 7.61 -5.64 22.85
C ARG A 478 6.09 -5.53 23.06
N GLY A 479 5.66 -5.66 24.33
CA GLY A 479 4.26 -5.56 24.73
C GLY A 479 3.39 -6.79 24.42
N LYS A 480 3.90 -7.78 23.66
CA LYS A 480 3.17 -9.02 23.36
C LYS A 480 3.57 -10.15 24.28
N MET A 481 2.58 -10.94 24.69
CA MET A 481 2.76 -12.15 25.49
C MET A 481 3.10 -13.35 24.59
N HIS A 482 4.08 -14.13 25.01
CA HIS A 482 4.50 -15.37 24.36
C HIS A 482 4.58 -16.48 25.40
N GLU A 483 3.98 -17.63 25.07
CA GLU A 483 4.01 -18.85 25.89
C GLU A 483 4.56 -19.99 25.04
N ARG A 484 5.48 -20.74 25.63
CA ARG A 484 6.18 -21.84 24.96
C ARG A 484 6.57 -22.92 25.96
N GLU A 485 6.65 -24.13 25.44
CA GLU A 485 7.23 -25.29 26.11
C GLU A 485 8.37 -25.84 25.25
N THR A 486 9.44 -26.27 25.89
CA THR A 486 10.58 -26.94 25.27
C THR A 486 11.17 -27.99 26.20
N ASN A 487 12.02 -28.85 25.67
CA ASN A 487 12.59 -29.99 26.38
C ASN A 487 14.11 -30.00 26.27
N LEU A 488 14.80 -30.34 27.36
CA LEU A 488 16.23 -30.64 27.36
C LEU A 488 16.45 -32.11 27.72
N SER A 489 17.21 -32.84 26.91
CA SER A 489 17.68 -34.19 27.26
C SER A 489 19.14 -34.16 27.69
N PHE A 490 19.46 -34.85 28.78
CA PHE A 490 20.84 -35.12 29.17
C PHE A 490 20.95 -36.41 29.99
N LYS A 491 22.17 -36.95 30.06
CA LYS A 491 22.49 -38.13 30.85
C LYS A 491 22.93 -37.73 32.25
N LEU A 492 22.35 -38.38 33.26
CA LEU A 492 22.78 -38.28 34.66
C LEU A 492 23.98 -39.19 34.90
N ARG A 493 24.97 -38.68 35.64
CA ARG A 493 26.08 -39.51 36.11
C ARG A 493 25.62 -40.40 37.26
N SER A 494 26.06 -41.66 37.20
CA SER A 494 25.96 -42.63 38.27
C SER A 494 27.25 -42.64 39.10
N LEU A 495 27.14 -42.70 40.42
CA LEU A 495 28.30 -42.91 41.30
C LEU A 495 29.08 -44.18 40.94
N MET A 496 28.39 -45.24 40.49
CA MET A 496 29.04 -46.47 40.03
C MET A 496 29.72 -46.36 38.66
N GLU A 497 29.47 -45.31 37.87
CA GLU A 497 30.16 -45.11 36.58
C GLU A 497 31.44 -44.28 36.76
N ALA A 498 31.44 -43.31 37.68
CA ALA A 498 32.61 -42.47 37.96
C ALA A 498 33.73 -43.22 38.70
N GLU A 499 33.40 -44.16 39.58
CA GLU A 499 34.41 -45.00 40.26
C GLU A 499 35.16 -45.94 39.31
N TRP A 500 34.62 -46.24 38.12
CA TRP A 500 35.29 -47.12 37.15
C TRP A 500 36.15 -46.34 36.14
N GLU A 501 35.83 -45.08 35.83
CA GLU A 501 36.69 -44.25 34.97
C GLU A 501 38.01 -43.85 35.68
N ASP A 502 37.99 -43.61 36.99
CA ASP A 502 39.20 -43.28 37.77
C ASP A 502 40.13 -44.50 38.08
N ILE A 503 39.67 -45.74 37.81
CA ILE A 503 40.48 -46.95 38.04
C ILE A 503 41.28 -47.37 36.80
N PHE A 504 40.95 -46.88 35.61
CA PHE A 504 41.60 -47.27 34.34
C PHE A 504 42.48 -46.17 33.70
N ASP A 505 42.65 -45.01 34.33
CA ASP A 505 43.59 -43.95 33.91
C ASP A 505 44.87 -43.92 34.78
N VAL A 506 45.58 -45.07 34.84
CA VAL A 506 46.99 -45.16 35.30
C VAL A 506 47.85 -45.83 34.25
#